data_AF-A0A2I1N8E2-F1
#
_entry.id   AF-A0A2I1N8E2-F1
#
_cell.length_a   1.000
_cell.length_b   1.000
_cell.length_c   1.000
_cell.angle_alpha   90.00
_cell.angle_beta   90.00
_cell.angle_gamma   90.00
#
_symmetry.space_group_name_H-M   'P 1'
#
loop_
_entity.id
_entity.type
_entity.pdbx_description
1 polymer ?
#
loop_
_entity_poly.entity_id
_entity_poly.type
_entity_poly.pdbx_seq_one_letter_code
_entity_poly.pdbx_strand_id
1 'polypeptide(L)'
;MAREREVVKYHNDLNEMPMRNWTSEEMNLFFAMIMKIRDKGTATIELNTDELKAIVDYQDRLYRWRSTIERFADKALTLKF
;
A
#
# COMPACT_ATOMS: atom_id res chain seq x y z
N MET A 1 -21.92 1.58 -19.87
CA MET A 1 -20.51 1.32 -19.51
C MET A 1 -20.45 1.15 -17.98
N ALA A 2 -20.66 -0.05 -17.46
CA ALA A 2 -20.46 -0.29 -16.04
C ALA A 2 -18.94 -0.37 -15.79
N ARG A 3 -18.39 0.59 -15.04
CA ARG A 3 -17.03 0.44 -14.50
C ARG A 3 -17.10 -0.67 -13.47
N GLU A 4 -16.56 -1.85 -13.81
CA GLU A 4 -16.31 -2.88 -12.81
C GLU A 4 -15.50 -2.25 -11.69
N ARG A 5 -16.10 -2.10 -10.51
CA ARG A 5 -15.34 -1.84 -9.29
C ARG A 5 -14.57 -3.12 -9.05
N GLU A 6 -13.28 -3.12 -9.36
CA GLU A 6 -12.41 -4.24 -9.08
C GLU A 6 -12.39 -4.43 -7.56
N VAL A 7 -13.26 -5.32 -7.07
CA VAL A 7 -13.32 -5.68 -5.66
C VAL A 7 -12.12 -6.56 -5.40
N VAL A 8 -11.05 -5.97 -4.89
CA VAL A 8 -9.87 -6.71 -4.49
C VAL A 8 -10.25 -7.57 -3.28
N LYS A 9 -10.44 -8.88 -3.52
CA LYS A 9 -10.64 -9.85 -2.46
C LYS A 9 -9.28 -10.16 -1.85
N TYR A 10 -9.07 -9.73 -0.62
CA TYR A 10 -7.85 -10.05 0.10
C TYR A 10 -7.99 -11.36 0.87
N HIS A 11 -6.90 -12.14 0.94
CA HIS A 11 -6.84 -13.37 1.73
C HIS A 11 -6.97 -13.08 3.23
N ASN A 12 -7.45 -14.06 4.01
CA ASN A 12 -7.76 -13.94 5.43
C ASN A 12 -6.59 -13.42 6.29
N ASP A 13 -5.35 -13.59 5.82
CA ASP A 13 -4.12 -13.15 6.49
C ASP A 13 -4.05 -11.63 6.66
N LEU A 14 -4.71 -10.84 5.79
CA LEU A 14 -4.80 -9.39 6.00
C LEU A 14 -5.66 -9.01 7.20
N ASN A 15 -6.60 -9.86 7.61
CA ASN A 15 -7.41 -9.63 8.81
C ASN A 15 -6.59 -9.82 10.10
N GLU A 16 -5.45 -10.52 10.03
CA GLU A 16 -4.53 -10.69 11.15
C GLU A 16 -3.62 -9.47 11.34
N MET A 17 -3.56 -8.57 10.35
CA MET A 17 -2.77 -7.36 10.45
C MET A 17 -3.38 -6.38 11.46
N PRO A 18 -2.59 -5.84 12.41
CA PRO A 18 -3.05 -4.81 13.33
C PRO A 18 -3.15 -3.44 12.61
N MET A 19 -4.17 -3.30 11.76
CA MET A 19 -4.44 -2.10 10.96
C MET A 19 -4.99 -0.93 11.80
N ARG A 20 -5.33 -1.17 13.07
CA ARG A 20 -5.94 -0.17 13.98
C ARG A 20 -5.11 1.11 14.15
N ASN A 21 -3.79 1.01 14.01
CA ASN A 21 -2.87 2.16 14.17
C ASN A 21 -2.39 2.72 12.82
N TRP A 22 -3.04 2.35 11.72
CA TRP A 22 -2.69 2.81 10.38
C TRP A 22 -3.54 4.01 10.00
N THR A 23 -2.92 5.01 9.39
CA THR A 23 -3.63 6.14 8.80
C THR A 23 -4.27 5.72 7.48
N SER A 24 -5.28 6.48 7.01
CA SER A 24 -5.87 6.24 5.69
C SER A 24 -4.84 6.30 4.57
N GLU A 25 -3.81 7.16 4.69
CA GLU A 25 -2.71 7.24 3.73
C GLU A 25 -1.85 5.95 3.72
N GLU A 26 -1.50 5.43 4.90
CA GLU A 26 -0.72 4.19 5.02
C GLU A 26 -1.51 2.98 4.49
N MET A 27 -2.82 2.95 4.75
CA MET A 27 -3.74 1.91 4.24
C MET A 27 -3.87 1.97 2.71
N ASN A 28 -4.03 3.17 2.15
CA ASN A 28 -4.08 3.35 0.70
C ASN A 28 -2.77 2.90 0.04
N LEU A 29 -1.62 3.26 0.64
CA LEU A 29 -0.30 2.86 0.14
C LEU A 29 -0.13 1.33 0.19
N PHE A 30 -0.55 0.70 1.29
CA PHE A 30 -0.48 -0.76 1.44
C PHE A 30 -1.24 -1.48 0.33
N PHE A 31 -2.51 -1.14 0.15
CA PHE A 31 -3.36 -1.80 -0.84
C PHE A 31 -2.92 -1.50 -2.26
N ALA A 32 -2.49 -0.27 -2.53
CA ALA A 32 -1.85 0.11 -3.79
C ALA A 32 -0.66 -0.79 -4.14
N MET A 33 0.24 -1.01 -3.17
CA MET A 33 1.42 -1.83 -3.38
C MET A 33 1.07 -3.31 -3.48
N ILE A 34 0.20 -3.84 -2.62
CA ILE A 34 -0.28 -5.23 -2.76
C ILE A 34 -0.83 -5.47 -4.15
N MET A 35 -1.66 -4.56 -4.68
CA MET A 35 -2.24 -4.70 -6.01
C MET A 35 -1.16 -4.74 -7.10
N LYS A 36 -0.12 -3.90 -7.00
CA LYS A 36 1.01 -3.89 -7.94
C LYS A 36 1.89 -5.14 -7.85
N ILE A 37 2.08 -5.70 -6.66
CA ILE A 37 3.01 -6.82 -6.45
C ILE A 37 2.35 -8.20 -6.55
N ARG A 38 1.02 -8.29 -6.34
CA ARG A 38 0.27 -9.57 -6.30
C ARG A 38 0.58 -10.47 -7.49
N ASP A 39 0.63 -9.89 -8.70
CA ASP A 39 0.73 -10.64 -9.95
C ASP A 39 2.19 -10.82 -10.42
N LYS A 40 3.17 -10.42 -9.60
CA LYS A 40 4.60 -10.40 -9.95
C LYS A 40 5.41 -11.52 -9.30
N GLY A 41 4.81 -12.32 -8.42
CA GLY A 41 5.47 -13.47 -7.79
C GLY A 41 6.70 -13.05 -6.98
N THR A 42 7.86 -13.64 -7.27
CA THR A 42 9.14 -13.38 -6.58
C THR A 42 10.02 -12.35 -7.30
N ALA A 43 9.50 -11.70 -8.34
CA ALA A 43 10.27 -10.69 -9.07
C ALA A 43 10.54 -9.46 -8.18
N THR A 44 11.74 -8.90 -8.30
CA THR A 44 12.04 -7.58 -7.73
C THR A 44 11.22 -6.52 -8.46
N ILE A 45 10.53 -5.67 -7.69
CA ILE A 45 9.68 -4.61 -8.22
C ILE A 45 10.27 -3.29 -7.77
N GLU A 46 10.52 -2.40 -8.72
CA GLU A 46 10.88 -1.02 -8.44
C GLU A 46 9.61 -0.17 -8.44
N LEU A 47 9.38 0.56 -7.35
CA LEU A 47 8.23 1.44 -7.20
C LEU A 47 8.73 2.89 -7.16
N ASN A 48 8.38 3.67 -8.19
CA ASN A 48 8.73 5.07 -8.22
C ASN A 48 7.86 5.86 -7.22
N THR A 49 8.49 6.79 -6.51
CA THR A 49 7.83 7.71 -5.59
C THR A 49 6.63 8.44 -6.22
N ASP A 50 6.75 8.94 -7.45
CA ASP A 50 5.67 9.70 -8.08
C ASP A 50 4.52 8.81 -8.53
N GLU A 51 4.80 7.55 -8.88
CA GLU A 51 3.74 6.56 -9.11
C GLU A 51 2.97 6.26 -7.81
N LEU A 52 3.68 6.07 -6.70
CA LEU A 52 3.04 5.78 -5.41
C LEU A 52 2.17 6.97 -4.95
N LYS A 53 2.65 8.21 -5.10
CA LYS A 53 1.86 9.41 -4.80
C LYS A 53 0.59 9.51 -5.66
N ALA A 54 0.69 9.14 -6.94
CA ALA A 54 -0.45 9.14 -7.84
C ALA A 54 -1.50 8.09 -7.44
N ILE A 55 -1.08 6.92 -6.93
CA ILE A 55 -2.03 5.86 -6.53
C ILE A 55 -2.76 6.23 -5.23
N VAL A 56 -2.10 6.90 -4.29
CA VAL A 56 -2.72 7.27 -3.00
C VAL A 56 -3.44 8.62 -3.02
N ASP A 57 -3.59 9.25 -4.20
CA ASP A 57 -4.14 10.60 -4.41
C ASP A 57 -3.57 11.59 -3.38
N TYR A 58 -2.23 11.67 -3.33
CA TYR A 58 -1.53 12.44 -2.32
C TYR A 58 -1.64 13.95 -2.58
N GLN A 59 -2.66 14.58 -2.02
CA GLN A 59 -3.00 16.00 -2.20
C GLN A 59 -2.15 16.93 -1.31
N ASP A 60 -0.88 17.14 -1.63
CA ASP A 60 -0.12 18.34 -1.17
C ASP A 60 0.43 18.42 0.27
N ARG A 61 1.09 17.35 0.77
CA ARG A 61 2.10 17.53 1.84
C ARG A 61 3.42 16.80 1.55
N LEU A 62 4.11 17.22 0.48
CA LEU A 62 5.45 16.70 0.08
C LEU A 62 6.43 16.50 1.27
N TYR A 63 6.37 17.38 2.28
CA TYR A 63 7.21 17.34 3.49
C TYR A 63 7.11 16.02 4.28
N ARG A 64 6.00 15.29 4.22
CA ARG A 64 5.81 14.06 5.02
C ARG A 64 5.96 12.76 4.24
N TRP A 65 6.13 12.81 2.92
CA TRP A 65 6.15 11.62 2.07
C TRP A 65 7.17 10.57 2.52
N ARG A 66 8.41 11.00 2.77
CA ARG A 66 9.49 10.12 3.24
C ARG A 66 9.13 9.44 4.55
N SER A 67 8.63 10.21 5.54
CA SER A 67 8.22 9.66 6.84
C SER A 67 7.05 8.68 6.72
N THR A 68 6.17 8.86 5.75
CA THR A 68 5.05 7.96 5.48
C THR A 68 5.54 6.66 4.86
N ILE A 69 6.47 6.70 3.91
CA ILE A 69 7.11 5.49 3.37
C ILE A 69 7.91 4.75 4.47
N GLU A 70 8.70 5.45 5.27
CA GLU A 70 9.52 4.83 6.33
C GLU A 70 8.63 4.12 7.36
N ARG A 71 7.58 4.77 7.87
CA ARG A 71 6.62 4.15 8.80
C ARG A 71 5.88 2.98 8.17
N PHE A 72 5.49 3.13 6.91
CA PHE A 72 4.86 2.04 6.18
C PHE A 72 5.79 0.84 6.07
N ALA A 73 7.05 1.05 5.65
CA ALA A 73 8.02 -0.01 5.46
C ALA A 73 8.30 -0.74 6.78
N ASP A 74 8.45 -0.01 7.88
CA ASP A 74 8.61 -0.60 9.22
C ASP A 74 7.40 -1.48 9.58
N LYS A 75 6.18 -0.97 9.42
CA LYS A 75 4.95 -1.72 9.71
C LYS A 75 4.77 -2.94 8.79
N ALA A 76 5.09 -2.81 7.51
CA ALA A 76 5.00 -3.90 6.55
C ALA A 76 6.08 -4.97 6.77
N LEU A 77 7.30 -4.58 7.15
CA LEU A 77 8.37 -5.53 7.49
C LEU A 77 8.16 -6.22 8.83
N THR A 78 7.38 -5.62 9.74
CA THR A 78 6.94 -6.29 10.98
C THR A 78 5.90 -7.40 10.75
N LEU A 79 5.44 -7.60 9.50
CA LEU A 79 4.56 -8.73 9.12
C LEU A 79 5.26 -10.09 9.07
N LYS A 80 6.39 -10.24 9.76
CA LYS A 80 7.05 -11.54 9.90
C LYS A 80 6.25 -12.43 10.84
N PHE A 81 5.69 -13.50 10.29
CA PHE A 81 5.51 -14.75 11.02
C PHE A 81 6.89 -15.36 11.34
#